data_AF-A0A961L289-F1
#
_entry.id   AF-A0A961L289-F1
#
_cell.length_a   1.000
_cell.length_b   1.000
_cell.length_c   1.000
_cell.angle_alpha   90.00
_cell.angle_beta   90.00
_cell.angle_gamma   90.00
#
_symmetry.space_group_name_H-M   'P 1'
#
loop_
_entity.id
_entity.type
_entity.pdbx_description
1 polymer ?
#
loop_
_entity_poly.entity_id
_entity_poly.type
_entity_poly.pdbx_seq_one_letter_code
_entity_poly.pdbx_strand_id
1 'polypeptide(L)'
;ALATIPSASGKGQTLARCPDCGVILWSHYAGLGRLLAFLRVGTLDAPDVFPPEVHIYTASKQPWLSLPEDRPAFAEYYRRSAVWPAASIARYDALKALRAAPPE
;
A
#
# COMPACT_ATOMS: atom_id res chain seq x y z
N ALA A 1 -12.73 10.95 8.73
CA ALA A 1 -13.29 9.82 9.51
C ALA A 1 -12.69 8.48 9.03
N LEU A 2 -12.55 7.49 9.91
CA LEU A 2 -12.10 6.13 9.54
C LEU A 2 -13.32 5.26 9.20
N ALA A 3 -13.34 4.66 8.02
CA ALA A 3 -14.42 3.79 7.58
C ALA A 3 -13.88 2.47 7.01
N THR A 4 -14.49 1.35 7.37
CA THR A 4 -14.14 0.03 6.82
C THR A 4 -15.02 -0.27 5.61
N ILE A 5 -14.38 -0.60 4.50
CA ILE A 5 -15.05 -1.01 3.26
C ILE A 5 -14.75 -2.48 2.93
N PRO A 6 -15.62 -3.17 2.17
CA PRO A 6 -15.31 -4.48 1.61
C PRO A 6 -14.09 -4.44 0.70
N SER A 7 -13.37 -5.57 0.58
CA SER A 7 -12.28 -5.77 -0.38
C SER A 7 -12.46 -7.11 -1.09
N ALA A 8 -11.83 -7.28 -2.26
CA ALA A 8 -11.95 -8.52 -3.04
C ALA A 8 -11.51 -9.78 -2.27
N SER A 9 -10.62 -9.63 -1.28
CA SER A 9 -10.19 -10.72 -0.40
C SER A 9 -11.21 -11.13 0.67
N GLY A 10 -12.33 -10.40 0.80
CA GLY A 10 -13.29 -10.54 1.89
C GLY A 10 -12.81 -9.97 3.24
N LYS A 11 -11.53 -9.62 3.39
CA LYS A 11 -10.96 -9.15 4.67
C LYS A 11 -11.22 -7.67 4.96
N GLY A 12 -11.70 -6.92 3.98
CA GLY A 12 -11.96 -5.48 4.08
C GLY A 12 -10.70 -4.61 4.11
N GLN A 13 -10.93 -3.30 4.21
CA GLN A 13 -9.91 -2.25 4.30
C GLN A 13 -10.46 -1.06 5.08
N THR A 14 -9.71 -0.54 6.05
CA THR A 14 -10.08 0.70 6.75
C THR A 14 -9.42 1.89 6.07
N LEU A 15 -10.20 2.93 5.74
CA LEU A 15 -9.75 4.11 5.02
C LEU A 15 -9.86 5.34 5.92
N ALA A 16 -8.87 6.23 5.87
CA ALA A 16 -8.97 7.57 6.41
C ALA A 16 -9.26 8.56 5.28
N ARG A 17 -10.39 9.26 5.40
CA ARG A 17 -10.81 10.29 4.42
C ARG A 17 -10.83 11.67 5.04
N CYS A 18 -10.49 12.66 4.23
CA CYS A 18 -10.78 14.06 4.50
C CYS A 18 -12.30 14.23 4.69
N PRO A 19 -12.78 14.84 5.79
CA PRO A 19 -14.21 15.03 6.02
C PRO A 19 -14.84 16.01 5.02
N ASP A 20 -14.06 16.94 4.47
CA ASP A 20 -14.59 18.02 3.62
C ASP A 20 -14.70 17.60 2.16
N CYS A 21 -13.64 17.01 1.59
CA CYS A 21 -13.59 16.64 0.18
C CYS A 21 -13.68 15.12 -0.09
N GLY A 22 -13.68 14.28 0.95
CA GLY A 22 -13.81 12.83 0.81
C GLY A 22 -12.58 12.08 0.27
N VAL A 23 -11.51 12.78 -0.10
CA VAL A 23 -10.26 12.17 -0.58
C VAL A 23 -9.68 11.23 0.49
N ILE A 24 -9.26 10.04 0.07
CA ILE A 24 -8.58 9.07 0.94
C ILE A 24 -7.13 9.53 1.10
N LEU A 25 -6.72 9.76 2.35
CA LEU A 25 -5.35 10.15 2.70
C LEU A 25 -4.47 8.92 2.95
N TRP A 26 -4.97 7.97 3.74
CA TRP A 26 -4.29 6.68 3.96
C TRP A 26 -5.28 5.55 4.21
N SER A 27 -4.75 4.33 4.24
CA SER A 27 -5.54 3.13 4.53
C SER A 27 -4.79 2.10 5.36
N HIS A 28 -5.55 1.21 6.00
CA HIS A 28 -5.08 0.05 6.74
C HIS A 28 -5.71 -1.20 6.14
N TYR A 29 -4.89 -2.07 5.57
CA TYR A 29 -5.34 -3.37 5.09
C TYR A 29 -5.35 -4.39 6.22
N ALA A 30 -6.30 -5.33 6.17
CA ALA A 30 -6.53 -6.31 7.24
C ALA A 30 -5.29 -7.15 7.63
N GLY A 31 -4.33 -7.33 6.71
CA GLY A 31 -3.12 -8.12 6.95
C GLY A 31 -2.29 -7.64 8.14
N LEU A 32 -2.10 -6.33 8.30
CA LEU A 32 -1.40 -5.72 9.45
C LEU A 32 -2.27 -4.77 10.27
N GLY A 33 -3.51 -4.51 9.82
CA GLY A 33 -4.42 -3.60 10.51
C GLY A 33 -3.79 -2.23 10.72
N ARG A 34 -3.97 -1.66 11.92
CA ARG A 34 -3.46 -0.33 12.27
C ARG A 34 -1.94 -0.25 12.43
N LEU A 35 -1.22 -1.37 12.43
CA LEU A 35 0.24 -1.40 12.54
C LEU A 35 0.94 -0.92 11.27
N LEU A 36 0.25 -0.92 10.12
CA LEU A 36 0.80 -0.42 8.86
C LEU A 36 -0.23 0.48 8.16
N ALA A 37 0.23 1.67 7.76
CA ALA A 37 -0.54 2.60 6.94
C ALA A 37 0.00 2.63 5.51
N PHE A 38 -0.92 2.65 4.55
CA PHE A 38 -0.62 2.88 3.13
C PHE A 38 -1.04 4.30 2.80
N LEU A 39 -0.05 5.17 2.65
CA LEU A 39 -0.25 6.59 2.39
C LEU A 39 -0.44 6.85 0.89
N ARG A 40 -1.35 7.75 0.55
CA ARG A 40 -1.58 8.19 -0.82
C ARG A 40 -0.64 9.35 -1.12
N VAL A 41 0.52 9.05 -1.71
CA VAL A 41 1.64 10.02 -1.89
C VAL A 41 1.19 11.37 -2.46
N GLY A 42 0.29 11.38 -3.44
CA GLY A 42 -0.22 12.62 -4.06
C GLY A 42 -0.97 13.57 -3.12
N THR A 43 -1.21 13.21 -1.86
CA THR A 43 -1.82 14.09 -0.84
C THR A 43 -0.80 14.70 0.11
N LEU A 44 0.49 14.49 -0.11
CA LEU A 44 1.58 15.13 0.64
C LEU A 44 1.86 16.53 0.09
N ASP A 45 2.45 17.40 0.91
CA ASP A 45 2.85 18.75 0.50
C ASP A 45 3.95 18.74 -0.58
N ALA A 46 4.82 17.72 -0.57
CA ALA A 46 5.89 17.51 -1.54
C ALA A 46 5.84 16.08 -2.11
N PRO A 47 4.91 15.77 -3.02
CA PRO A 47 4.71 14.40 -3.51
C PRO A 47 5.85 13.91 -4.42
N ASP A 48 6.54 14.82 -5.12
CA ASP A 48 7.57 14.50 -6.10
C ASP A 48 8.81 13.82 -5.51
N VAL A 49 9.02 13.92 -4.19
CA VAL A 49 10.13 13.24 -3.50
C VAL A 49 9.90 11.73 -3.36
N PHE A 50 8.70 11.23 -3.70
CA PHE A 50 8.32 9.83 -3.62
C PHE A 50 7.81 9.29 -4.98
N PRO A 51 8.64 9.27 -6.03
CA PRO A 51 8.25 8.69 -7.31
C PRO A 51 7.99 7.18 -7.17
N PRO A 52 7.11 6.58 -8.01
CA PRO A 52 6.87 5.13 -7.96
C PRO A 52 8.14 4.32 -8.17
N GLU A 53 8.45 3.42 -7.23
CA GLU A 53 9.58 2.48 -7.35
C GLU A 53 9.20 1.19 -8.07
N VAL A 54 7.89 0.88 -8.14
CA VAL A 54 7.35 -0.31 -8.80
C VAL A 54 5.96 -0.05 -9.35
N HIS A 55 5.64 -0.73 -10.44
CA HIS A 55 4.29 -0.80 -11.01
C HIS A 55 3.74 -2.21 -10.85
N ILE A 56 2.49 -2.34 -10.39
CA ILE A 56 1.83 -3.62 -10.14
C ILE A 56 0.49 -3.67 -10.86
N TYR A 57 -0.05 -4.88 -11.04
CA TYR A 57 -1.30 -5.10 -11.79
C TYR A 57 -1.24 -4.53 -13.22
N THR A 58 -0.07 -4.58 -13.86
CA THR A 58 0.12 -4.01 -15.20
C THR A 58 -0.61 -4.80 -16.28
N ALA A 59 -1.04 -6.04 -15.99
CA ALA A 59 -1.87 -6.83 -16.90
C ALA A 59 -3.21 -6.15 -17.25
N SER A 60 -3.75 -5.33 -16.34
CA SER A 60 -4.98 -4.56 -16.54
C SER A 60 -4.73 -3.07 -16.80
N LYS A 61 -3.48 -2.66 -17.10
CA LYS A 61 -3.19 -1.27 -17.44
C LYS A 61 -3.93 -0.86 -18.71
N GLN A 62 -4.35 0.40 -18.77
CA GLN A 62 -4.94 0.93 -19.99
C GLN A 62 -3.91 0.92 -21.13
N PRO A 63 -4.31 0.61 -22.39
CA PRO A 63 -3.36 0.51 -23.50
C PRO A 63 -2.54 1.78 -23.74
N TRP A 64 -3.15 2.96 -23.52
CA TRP A 64 -2.53 4.27 -23.69
C TRP A 64 -1.57 4.68 -22.56
N LEU A 65 -1.54 3.95 -21.44
CA LEU A 65 -0.64 4.26 -20.32
C LEU A 65 0.75 3.64 -20.58
N SER A 66 1.73 4.47 -20.86
CA SER A 66 3.14 4.08 -20.88
C SER A 66 3.71 4.10 -19.47
N LEU A 67 4.51 3.09 -19.13
CA LEU A 67 5.21 2.99 -17.85
C LEU A 67 6.71 3.17 -18.10
N PRO A 68 7.47 3.76 -17.16
CA PRO A 68 8.92 3.84 -17.25
C PRO A 68 9.56 2.46 -17.38
N GLU A 69 10.53 2.31 -18.29
CA GLU A 69 11.25 1.05 -18.51
C GLU A 69 12.32 0.79 -17.45
N ASP A 70 12.73 1.82 -16.70
CA ASP A 70 13.75 1.77 -15.66
C ASP A 70 13.22 1.29 -14.29
N ARG A 71 11.90 1.04 -14.17
CA ARG A 71 11.26 0.57 -12.94
C ARG A 71 10.62 -0.80 -13.14
N PRO A 72 10.71 -1.71 -12.15
CA PRO A 72 10.05 -3.00 -12.25
C PRO A 72 8.54 -2.85 -12.41
N ALA A 73 8.00 -3.56 -13.41
CA ALA A 73 6.58 -3.62 -13.73
C ALA A 73 6.11 -5.08 -13.66
N PHE A 74 5.10 -5.33 -12.82
CA PHE A 74 4.58 -6.67 -12.56
C PHE A 74 3.12 -6.79 -13.02
N ALA A 75 2.82 -7.88 -13.74
CA ALA A 75 1.49 -8.18 -14.24
C ALA A 75 0.43 -8.25 -13.12
N GLU A 76 0.83 -8.70 -11.94
CA GLU A 76 0.00 -8.81 -10.73
C GLU A 76 0.75 -8.26 -9.50
N TYR A 77 0.39 -8.73 -8.29
CA TYR A 77 1.12 -8.43 -7.07
C TYR A 77 2.47 -9.18 -7.05
N TYR A 78 3.50 -8.57 -6.47
CA TYR A 78 4.86 -9.10 -6.45
C TYR A 78 5.27 -9.64 -5.07
N ARG A 79 6.31 -10.47 -5.07
CA ARG A 79 6.96 -10.92 -3.85
C ARG A 79 7.84 -9.79 -3.28
N ARG A 80 7.38 -9.14 -2.21
CA ARG A 80 8.10 -8.03 -1.55
C ARG A 80 9.58 -8.32 -1.25
N SER A 81 9.90 -9.53 -0.78
CA SER A 81 11.28 -9.92 -0.46
C SER A 81 12.22 -9.99 -1.66
N ALA A 82 11.71 -9.94 -2.90
CA ALA A 82 12.50 -9.89 -4.11
C ALA A 82 12.84 -8.45 -4.55
N VAL A 83 12.20 -7.43 -3.95
CA VAL A 83 12.29 -6.03 -4.41
C VAL A 83 12.67 -5.07 -3.30
N TRP A 84 12.11 -5.26 -2.09
CA TRP A 84 12.32 -4.30 -1.00
C TRP A 84 13.73 -4.40 -0.43
N PRO A 85 14.32 -3.26 0.00
CA PRO A 85 15.55 -3.28 0.77
C PRO A 85 15.42 -4.16 2.02
N ALA A 86 16.52 -4.83 2.41
CA ALA A 86 16.54 -5.75 3.55
C ALA A 86 16.03 -5.11 4.85
N ALA A 87 16.36 -3.83 5.10
CA ALA A 87 15.88 -3.08 6.26
C ALA A 87 14.35 -2.90 6.25
N SER A 88 13.73 -2.69 5.09
CA SER A 88 12.27 -2.58 4.96
C SER A 88 11.58 -3.93 5.22
N ILE A 89 12.19 -5.03 4.75
CA ILE A 89 11.71 -6.39 5.06
C ILE A 89 11.79 -6.66 6.56
N ALA A 90 12.91 -6.35 7.22
CA ALA A 90 13.07 -6.54 8.66
C ALA A 90 12.01 -5.78 9.47
N ARG A 91 11.74 -4.51 9.12
CA ARG A 91 10.65 -3.74 9.75
C ARG A 91 9.29 -4.38 9.53
N TYR A 92 9.00 -4.84 8.31
CA TYR A 92 7.73 -5.47 7.98
C TYR A 92 7.52 -6.78 8.76
N ASP A 93 8.56 -7.60 8.89
CA ASP A 93 8.50 -8.85 9.65
C ASP A 93 8.35 -8.60 11.15
N ALA A 94 8.97 -7.56 11.70
CA ALA A 94 8.74 -7.15 13.09
C ALA A 94 7.27 -6.76 13.32
N LEU A 95 6.65 -6.01 12.41
CA LEU A 95 5.22 -5.66 12.50
C LEU A 95 4.32 -6.90 12.39
N LYS A 96 4.68 -7.88 11.57
CA LYS A 96 3.95 -9.16 11.49
C LYS A 96 4.05 -9.94 12.81
N ALA A 97 5.23 -10.02 13.40
CA ALA A 97 5.43 -10.68 14.68
C ALA A 97 4.56 -10.03 15.77
N LEU A 98 4.56 -8.69 15.82
CA LEU A 98 3.68 -7.93 16.72
C LEU A 98 2.20 -8.20 16.47
N ARG A 99 1.77 -8.31 15.21
CA ARG A 99 0.37 -8.62 14.85
C ARG A 99 -0.06 -10.02 15.29
N ALA A 100 0.86 -10.98 15.29
CA ALA A 100 0.60 -12.38 15.63
C ALA A 100 0.67 -12.65 17.14
N ALA A 101 1.27 -11.75 17.91
CA ALA A 101 1.35 -11.87 19.35
C ALA A 101 -0.07 -11.86 19.98
N PRO A 102 -0.33 -12.71 20.98
CA PRO A 102 -1.57 -12.65 21.73
C PRO A 102 -1.70 -11.29 22.46
N PRO A 103 -2.92 -10.79 22.68
CA PRO A 103 -3.12 -9.65 23.57
C PRO A 103 -2.65 -10.02 24.99
N GLU A 104 -2.00 -9.06 25.67
CA GLU A 104 -1.64 -9.15 27.09
C GLU A 104 -2.89 -9.23 27.98
#